data_AF-A0A2W7QUA0-F1
#
_entry.id   AF-A0A2W7QUA0-F1
#
_cell.length_a   1.000
_cell.length_b   1.000
_cell.length_c   1.000
_cell.angle_alpha   90.00
_cell.angle_beta   90.00
_cell.angle_gamma   90.00
#
_symmetry.space_group_name_H-M   'P 1'
#
loop_
_entity.id
_entity.type
_entity.pdbx_description
1 polymer ?
#
loop_
_entity_poly.entity_id
_entity_poly.type
_entity_poly.pdbx_seq_one_letter_code
_entity_poly.pdbx_strand_id
1 'polypeptide(L)'
;MKYSLIILLVVLPFISFAQERGVGIRLGEPLSITYKDFLSESISIEGMIGVAGINGASYYQKDFESNPPESNSFYISHSAQKGISFNVRSAYHEDITDVFGITDGYLLAYGGIGIQLRSTKVTYTYADGQTSSLMKNDSRTNFDFGPETFIGTEYYFDDVPISVFGEVGLFLELIDRIGHIKGQGGIGVRYIF
;
A
#
# COMPACT_ATOMS: atom_id res chain seq x y z
N MET A 1 15.86 -34.08 8.27
CA MET A 1 14.46 -33.76 7.89
C MET A 1 14.02 -32.32 8.22
N LYS A 2 14.70 -31.57 9.11
CA LYS A 2 14.24 -30.22 9.53
C LYS A 2 14.43 -29.12 8.48
N TYR A 3 15.42 -29.26 7.59
CA TYR A 3 15.72 -28.26 6.54
C TYR A 3 15.22 -28.67 5.15
N SER A 4 14.77 -29.91 4.98
CA SER A 4 14.29 -30.42 3.69
C SER A 4 13.04 -29.68 3.21
N LEU A 5 12.18 -29.26 4.14
CA LEU A 5 10.96 -28.51 3.84
C LEU A 5 11.25 -27.05 3.48
N ILE A 6 12.29 -26.46 4.08
CA ILE A 6 12.77 -25.10 3.78
C ILE A 6 13.45 -25.08 2.41
N ILE A 7 14.28 -26.08 2.11
CA ILE A 7 14.91 -26.22 0.79
C ILE A 7 13.85 -26.42 -0.29
N LEU A 8 12.81 -27.23 -0.04
CA LEU A 8 11.69 -27.40 -0.96
C LEU A 8 10.95 -26.07 -1.23
N LEU A 9 10.70 -25.28 -0.18
CA LEU A 9 10.06 -23.95 -0.27
C LEU A 9 10.93 -22.91 -1.01
N VAL A 10 12.25 -23.00 -0.90
CA VAL A 10 13.20 -22.11 -1.60
C VAL A 10 13.42 -22.54 -3.06
N VAL A 11 13.27 -23.83 -3.38
CA VAL A 11 13.50 -24.36 -4.74
C VAL A 11 12.22 -24.33 -5.60
N LEU A 12 11.02 -24.42 -4.99
CA LEU A 12 9.73 -24.28 -5.69
C LEU A 12 9.59 -23.06 -6.62
N PRO A 13 10.03 -21.83 -6.24
CA PRO A 13 9.92 -20.66 -7.13
C PRO A 13 10.85 -20.72 -8.36
N PHE A 14 11.81 -21.63 -8.41
CA PHE A 14 12.69 -21.83 -9.58
C PHE A 14 12.11 -22.80 -10.61
N ILE A 15 10.98 -23.45 -10.34
CA ILE A 15 10.39 -24.46 -11.23
C ILE A 15 9.35 -23.85 -12.19
N SER A 16 8.93 -22.60 -11.98
CA SER A 16 7.92 -21.96 -12.83
C SER A 16 8.54 -21.12 -13.93
N PHE A 17 8.87 -21.77 -15.05
CA PHE A 17 9.45 -21.17 -16.26
C PHE A 17 8.39 -20.66 -17.28
N ALA A 18 7.16 -20.42 -16.85
CA ALA A 18 6.07 -19.94 -17.70
C ALA A 18 5.24 -18.80 -17.07
N GLN A 19 5.69 -18.24 -15.95
CA GLN A 19 4.94 -17.21 -15.23
C GLN A 19 5.38 -15.82 -15.68
N GLU A 20 4.40 -15.04 -16.12
CA GLU A 20 4.59 -13.65 -16.52
C GLU A 20 4.95 -12.81 -15.29
N ARG A 21 6.13 -12.18 -15.33
CA ARG A 21 6.64 -11.32 -14.25
C ARG A 21 6.69 -9.90 -14.74
N GLY A 22 6.52 -8.96 -13.81
CA GLY A 22 6.70 -7.57 -14.15
C GLY A 22 7.12 -6.67 -13.01
N VAL A 23 7.96 -5.70 -13.35
CA VAL A 23 8.39 -4.62 -12.45
C VAL A 23 7.79 -3.32 -12.94
N GLY A 24 7.22 -2.53 -12.02
CA GLY A 24 6.51 -1.32 -12.38
C GLY A 24 6.67 -0.18 -11.39
N ILE A 25 6.15 0.97 -11.80
CA ILE A 25 6.01 2.17 -10.97
C ILE A 25 4.53 2.47 -10.85
N ARG A 26 4.08 2.74 -9.63
CA ARG A 26 2.72 3.13 -9.30
C ARG A 26 2.71 4.54 -8.75
N LEU A 27 2.04 5.44 -9.46
CA LEU A 27 1.76 6.80 -9.06
C LEU A 27 0.41 6.85 -8.36
N GLY A 28 0.44 6.97 -7.03
CA GLY A 28 -0.77 6.93 -6.22
C GLY A 28 -0.46 6.99 -4.73
N GLU A 29 -1.40 6.45 -3.95
CA GLU A 29 -1.25 6.27 -2.51
C GLU A 29 -1.12 4.76 -2.22
N PRO A 30 0.06 4.24 -1.83
CA PRO A 30 1.38 4.88 -1.81
C PRO A 30 2.01 5.06 -3.22
N LEU A 31 2.98 5.97 -3.33
CA LEU A 31 3.87 6.04 -4.49
C LEU A 31 4.88 4.90 -4.36
N SER A 32 4.91 3.94 -5.29
CA SER A 32 5.69 2.71 -5.08
C SER A 32 6.31 2.13 -6.34
N ILE A 33 7.38 1.38 -6.13
CA ILE A 33 7.86 0.37 -7.08
C ILE A 33 7.12 -0.93 -6.77
N THR A 34 6.71 -1.64 -7.81
CA THR A 34 5.92 -2.86 -7.70
C THR A 34 6.60 -4.03 -8.41
N TYR A 35 6.50 -5.23 -7.85
CA TYR A 35 6.89 -6.48 -8.50
C TYR A 35 5.69 -7.43 -8.46
N LYS A 36 5.19 -7.85 -9.63
CA LYS A 36 4.04 -8.73 -9.79
C LYS A 36 4.48 -10.03 -10.46
N ASP A 37 3.95 -11.15 -9.99
CA ASP A 37 4.20 -12.49 -10.52
C ASP A 37 2.88 -13.25 -10.60
N PHE A 38 2.59 -13.88 -11.74
CA PHE A 38 1.39 -14.69 -11.91
C PHE A 38 1.63 -16.10 -11.41
N LEU A 39 0.87 -16.54 -10.41
CA LEU A 39 0.93 -17.93 -9.92
C LEU A 39 0.16 -18.89 -10.83
N SER A 40 -0.89 -18.41 -11.46
CA SER A 40 -1.71 -19.08 -12.48
C SER A 40 -2.23 -18.04 -13.47
N GLU A 41 -3.00 -18.48 -14.47
CA GLU A 41 -3.61 -17.58 -15.47
C GLU A 41 -4.52 -16.50 -14.84
N SER A 42 -5.14 -16.80 -13.70
CA SER A 42 -6.09 -15.88 -13.04
C SER A 42 -5.60 -15.34 -11.70
N ILE A 43 -4.50 -15.83 -11.14
CA ILE A 43 -4.05 -15.44 -9.79
C ILE A 43 -2.64 -14.86 -9.85
N SER A 44 -2.46 -13.67 -9.29
CA SER A 44 -1.15 -13.03 -9.15
C SER A 44 -0.82 -12.66 -7.72
N ILE A 45 0.47 -12.67 -7.37
CA ILE A 45 1.00 -12.03 -6.16
C ILE A 45 1.76 -10.76 -6.56
N GLU A 46 1.67 -9.73 -5.74
CA GLU A 46 2.42 -8.49 -5.92
C GLU A 46 3.02 -7.99 -4.60
N GLY A 47 4.30 -7.59 -4.68
CA GLY A 47 5.00 -6.88 -3.63
C GLY A 47 5.22 -5.43 -4.02
N MET A 48 5.08 -4.50 -3.07
CA MET A 48 5.27 -3.08 -3.31
C MET A 48 6.12 -2.45 -2.21
N ILE A 49 7.02 -1.55 -2.59
CA ILE A 49 7.77 -0.71 -1.66
C ILE A 49 7.74 0.72 -2.14
N GLY A 50 7.54 1.66 -1.23
CA GLY A 50 7.31 3.04 -1.62
C GLY A 50 7.21 4.03 -0.48
N VAL A 51 6.57 5.15 -0.77
CA VAL A 51 6.35 6.26 0.13
C VAL A 51 4.84 6.42 0.37
N ALA A 52 4.42 6.29 1.63
CA ALA A 52 3.04 6.50 2.03
C ALA A 52 2.71 7.99 2.14
N GLY A 53 1.50 8.37 1.77
CA GLY A 53 0.97 9.70 2.04
C GLY A 53 0.52 9.84 3.49
N ILE A 54 0.43 11.08 3.93
CA ILE A 54 0.01 11.45 5.29
C ILE A 54 -1.49 11.24 5.47
N ASN A 55 -1.91 10.94 6.70
CA ASN A 55 -3.33 10.90 7.07
C ASN A 55 -3.87 12.34 7.22
N GLY A 56 -5.19 12.47 7.30
CA GLY A 56 -5.83 13.79 7.44
C GLY A 56 -5.55 14.44 8.79
N ALA A 57 -5.67 15.77 8.88
CA ALA A 57 -5.40 16.51 10.12
C ALA A 57 -6.21 16.02 11.34
N SER A 58 -7.46 15.62 11.12
CA SER A 58 -8.34 15.07 12.17
C SER A 58 -7.90 13.70 12.67
N TYR A 59 -7.13 12.94 11.88
CA TYR A 59 -6.49 11.71 12.33
C TYR A 59 -5.47 12.06 13.43
N TYR A 60 -4.50 12.92 13.13
CA TYR A 60 -3.40 13.26 14.05
C TYR A 60 -3.86 14.00 15.29
N GLN A 61 -4.84 14.91 15.17
CA GLN A 61 -5.40 15.57 16.35
C GLN A 61 -5.99 14.56 17.34
N LYS A 62 -6.83 13.64 16.85
CA LYS A 62 -7.44 12.60 17.69
C LYS A 62 -6.39 11.62 18.25
N ASP A 63 -5.29 11.38 17.53
CA ASP A 63 -4.19 10.53 17.98
C ASP A 63 -3.47 11.16 19.17
N PHE A 64 -3.18 12.47 19.07
CA PHE A 64 -2.66 13.26 20.18
C PHE A 64 -3.61 13.25 21.38
N GLU A 65 -4.90 13.51 21.17
CA GLU A 65 -5.92 13.56 22.24
C GLU A 65 -6.10 12.20 22.94
N SER A 66 -5.89 11.08 22.23
CA SER A 66 -5.98 9.73 22.78
C SER A 66 -4.75 9.33 23.59
N ASN A 67 -3.60 9.93 23.30
CA ASN A 67 -2.33 9.64 23.97
C ASN A 67 -1.52 10.93 24.18
N PRO A 68 -1.96 11.85 25.05
CA PRO A 68 -1.27 13.11 25.26
C PRO A 68 0.07 12.90 25.97
N PRO A 69 1.12 13.69 25.65
CA PRO A 69 2.42 13.59 26.32
C PRO A 69 2.34 13.78 27.84
N GLU A 70 1.48 14.70 28.28
CA GLU A 70 1.21 15.03 29.69
C GLU A 70 -0.31 15.19 29.89
N SER A 71 -0.85 14.87 31.08
CA SER A 71 -2.30 14.85 31.35
C SER A 71 -3.03 16.18 31.10
N ASN A 72 -2.31 17.30 31.04
CA ASN A 72 -2.79 18.66 30.83
C ASN A 72 -2.22 19.29 29.52
N SER A 73 -1.80 18.44 28.58
CA SER A 73 -1.35 18.87 27.26
C SER A 73 -2.53 19.23 26.35
N PHE A 74 -2.46 20.40 25.71
CA PHE A 74 -3.44 20.87 24.74
C PHE A 74 -2.84 20.90 23.34
N TYR A 75 -3.48 20.19 22.41
CA TYR A 75 -3.10 20.16 21.01
C TYR A 75 -3.19 21.57 20.38
N ILE A 76 -2.14 21.99 19.67
CA ILE A 76 -2.14 23.25 18.90
C ILE A 76 -2.07 22.96 17.41
N SER A 77 -1.06 22.19 16.98
CA SER A 77 -0.83 21.87 15.57
C SER A 77 0.03 20.61 15.44
N HIS A 78 0.17 20.12 14.22
CA HIS A 78 1.13 19.07 13.87
C HIS A 78 1.77 19.34 12.51
N SER A 79 2.92 18.71 12.30
CA SER A 79 3.53 18.52 11.00
C SER A 79 3.75 17.02 10.77
N ALA A 80 3.31 16.51 9.61
CA ALA A 80 3.45 15.10 9.24
C ALA A 80 4.39 14.96 8.04
N GLN A 81 5.34 14.04 8.14
CA GLN A 81 6.28 13.70 7.09
C GLN A 81 5.97 12.31 6.54
N LYS A 82 5.92 12.20 5.21
CA LYS A 82 5.75 10.92 4.51
C LYS A 82 6.85 9.95 4.94
N GLY A 83 6.48 8.73 5.28
CA GLY A 83 7.42 7.65 5.53
C GLY A 83 7.32 6.54 4.49
N ILE A 84 7.82 5.37 4.84
CA ILE A 84 7.87 4.21 3.96
C ILE A 84 6.55 3.44 3.94
N SER A 85 6.24 2.79 2.82
CA SER A 85 5.15 1.82 2.68
C SER A 85 5.71 0.50 2.17
N PHE A 86 5.17 -0.60 2.68
CA PHE A 86 5.38 -1.94 2.18
C PHE A 86 4.02 -2.64 2.05
N ASN A 87 3.79 -3.29 0.91
CA ASN A 87 2.55 -4.01 0.64
C ASN A 87 2.87 -5.40 0.09
N VAL A 88 2.09 -6.39 0.49
CA VAL A 88 2.06 -7.71 -0.13
C VAL A 88 0.60 -8.06 -0.37
N ARG A 89 0.26 -8.35 -1.63
CA ARG A 89 -1.12 -8.53 -2.05
C ARG A 89 -1.28 -9.64 -3.09
N SER A 90 -2.50 -10.16 -3.16
CA SER A 90 -2.92 -11.15 -4.15
C SER A 90 -4.15 -10.63 -4.88
N ALA A 91 -4.26 -10.95 -6.17
CA ALA A 91 -5.37 -10.53 -7.01
C ALA A 91 -5.85 -11.68 -7.89
N TYR A 92 -7.16 -11.71 -8.09
CA TYR A 92 -7.84 -12.55 -9.07
C TYR A 92 -8.16 -11.71 -10.32
N HIS A 93 -7.82 -12.23 -11.50
CA HIS A 93 -7.91 -11.55 -12.80
C HIS A 93 -8.93 -12.24 -13.69
N GLU A 94 -9.67 -11.43 -14.43
CA GLU A 94 -10.62 -11.85 -15.47
C GLU A 94 -10.34 -11.06 -16.75
N ASP A 95 -10.33 -11.76 -17.88
CA ASP A 95 -10.19 -11.15 -19.20
C ASP A 95 -11.51 -10.50 -19.61
N ILE A 96 -11.47 -9.20 -19.85
CA ILE A 96 -12.61 -8.39 -20.28
C ILE A 96 -12.38 -7.77 -21.67
N THR A 97 -11.37 -8.21 -22.41
CA THR A 97 -10.98 -7.70 -23.74
C THR A 97 -12.16 -7.71 -24.70
N ASP A 98 -12.86 -8.84 -24.80
CA ASP A 98 -14.01 -9.03 -25.68
C ASP A 98 -15.20 -8.12 -25.30
N VAL A 99 -15.38 -7.85 -24.01
CA VAL A 99 -16.48 -7.01 -23.50
C VAL A 99 -16.35 -5.57 -23.99
N PHE A 100 -15.11 -5.10 -24.17
CA PHE A 100 -14.81 -3.74 -24.62
C PHE A 100 -14.46 -3.65 -26.11
N GLY A 101 -14.49 -4.76 -26.85
CA GLY A 101 -14.20 -4.79 -28.28
C GLY A 101 -12.78 -4.35 -28.62
N ILE A 102 -11.82 -4.66 -27.75
CA ILE A 102 -10.41 -4.34 -27.94
C ILE A 102 -9.84 -5.29 -28.99
N THR A 103 -9.23 -4.73 -30.05
CA THR A 103 -8.69 -5.51 -31.18
C THR A 103 -7.20 -5.74 -31.11
N ASP A 104 -6.47 -4.83 -30.46
CA ASP A 104 -5.03 -4.88 -30.24
C ASP A 104 -4.81 -4.81 -28.73
N GLY A 105 -3.99 -5.70 -28.17
CA GLY A 105 -3.79 -5.85 -26.73
C GLY A 105 -4.86 -6.69 -26.02
N TYR A 106 -4.67 -6.87 -24.72
CA TYR A 106 -5.69 -7.46 -23.84
C TYR A 106 -5.86 -6.67 -22.55
N LEU A 107 -7.08 -6.67 -22.01
CA LEU A 107 -7.48 -5.93 -20.82
C LEU A 107 -7.96 -6.90 -19.75
N LEU A 108 -7.27 -6.89 -18.61
CA LEU A 108 -7.67 -7.64 -17.42
C LEU A 108 -8.40 -6.72 -16.43
N ALA A 109 -9.52 -7.16 -15.90
CA ALA A 109 -10.10 -6.64 -14.67
C ALA A 109 -9.64 -7.50 -13.50
N TYR A 110 -9.41 -6.89 -12.34
CA TYR A 110 -8.98 -7.64 -11.17
C TYR A 110 -9.53 -7.11 -9.86
N GLY A 111 -9.67 -8.03 -8.90
CA GLY A 111 -10.02 -7.75 -7.52
C GLY A 111 -9.10 -8.52 -6.57
N GLY A 112 -8.70 -7.88 -5.48
CA GLY A 112 -7.67 -8.44 -4.62
C GLY A 112 -7.74 -8.02 -3.16
N ILE A 113 -6.90 -8.70 -2.38
CA ILE A 113 -6.69 -8.46 -0.97
C ILE A 113 -5.20 -8.49 -0.65
N GLY A 114 -4.80 -7.81 0.41
CA GLY A 114 -3.41 -7.77 0.83
C GLY A 114 -3.25 -7.32 2.27
N ILE A 115 -1.99 -7.16 2.64
CA ILE A 115 -1.58 -6.51 3.88
C ILE A 115 -0.66 -5.34 3.54
N GLN A 116 -0.78 -4.28 4.33
CA GLN A 116 0.04 -3.09 4.19
C GLN A 116 0.64 -2.71 5.54
N LEU A 117 1.91 -2.34 5.51
CA LEU A 117 2.62 -1.68 6.59
C LEU A 117 3.07 -0.31 6.08
N ARG A 118 2.90 0.72 6.90
CA ARG A 118 3.39 2.06 6.60
C ARG A 118 3.93 2.74 7.84
N SER A 119 4.78 3.72 7.62
CA SER A 119 5.29 4.60 8.67
C SER A 119 5.04 6.05 8.33
N THR A 120 4.75 6.86 9.35
CA THR A 120 4.65 8.32 9.25
C THR A 120 5.30 8.94 10.46
N LYS A 121 6.16 9.96 10.24
CA LYS A 121 6.70 10.75 11.34
C LYS A 121 5.82 11.97 11.57
N VAL A 122 5.35 12.15 12.80
CA VAL A 122 4.49 13.26 13.20
C VAL A 122 5.18 14.06 14.30
N THR A 123 5.27 15.38 14.11
CA THR A 123 5.72 16.30 15.14
C THR A 123 4.53 17.13 15.59
N TYR A 124 4.08 16.89 16.83
CA TYR A 124 3.01 17.62 17.48
C TYR A 124 3.56 18.84 18.19
N THR A 125 2.86 19.96 18.06
CA THR A 125 3.09 21.16 18.86
C THR A 125 1.93 21.32 19.83
N TYR A 126 2.25 21.47 21.11
CA TYR A 126 1.26 21.51 22.20
C TYR A 126 1.65 22.51 23.30
N ALA A 127 0.69 22.89 24.13
CA ALA A 127 0.90 23.69 25.33
C ALA A 127 0.56 22.87 26.59
N ASP A 128 1.23 23.18 27.69
CA ASP A 128 1.08 22.53 29.00
C ASP A 128 0.31 23.47 29.95
N GLY A 129 -0.91 23.09 30.34
CA GLY A 129 -1.75 23.86 31.26
C GLY A 129 -2.32 25.18 30.70
N GLN A 130 -3.26 25.80 31.43
CA GLN A 130 -3.92 27.04 30.99
C GLN A 130 -3.02 28.29 31.04
N THR A 131 -1.83 28.20 31.65
CA THR A 131 -0.98 29.36 32.00
C THR A 131 0.39 29.37 31.33
N SER A 132 0.79 28.32 30.60
CA SER A 132 2.11 28.28 29.95
C SER A 132 2.03 28.82 28.52
N SER A 133 2.73 29.93 28.24
CA SER A 133 2.96 30.42 26.87
C SER A 133 4.05 29.64 26.13
N LEU A 134 4.61 28.58 26.73
CA LEU A 134 5.69 27.80 26.15
C LEU A 134 5.11 26.67 25.30
N MET A 135 5.26 26.79 23.98
CA MET A 135 4.97 25.71 23.05
C MET A 135 6.04 24.62 23.17
N LYS A 136 5.61 23.39 23.42
CA LYS A 136 6.45 22.19 23.40
C LYS A 136 6.24 21.43 22.10
N ASN A 137 7.24 20.65 21.70
CA ASN A 137 7.15 19.75 20.55
C ASN A 137 7.34 18.30 21.01
N ASP A 138 6.57 17.40 20.43
CA ASP A 138 6.72 15.95 20.62
C ASP A 138 6.77 15.27 19.25
N SER A 139 7.79 14.43 19.02
CA SER A 139 8.01 13.76 17.73
C SER A 139 7.76 12.26 17.89
N ARG A 140 6.78 11.74 17.14
CA ARG A 140 6.38 10.34 17.15
C ARG A 140 6.56 9.72 15.77
N THR A 141 6.79 8.42 15.76
CA THR A 141 6.74 7.60 14.55
C THR A 141 5.53 6.69 14.68
N ASN A 142 4.54 6.91 13.84
CA ASN A 142 3.34 6.09 13.76
C ASN A 142 3.58 4.94 12.78
N PHE A 143 3.02 3.78 13.10
CA PHE A 143 3.11 2.58 12.28
C PHE A 143 1.71 2.03 12.03
N ASP A 144 1.17 2.31 10.85
CA ASP A 144 -0.13 1.79 10.48
C ASP A 144 0.08 0.43 9.81
N PHE A 145 -0.60 -0.59 10.33
CA PHE A 145 -0.61 -1.93 9.76
C PHE A 145 -2.03 -2.45 9.67
N GLY A 146 -2.32 -3.17 8.59
CA GLY A 146 -3.59 -3.87 8.47
C GLY A 146 -3.90 -4.36 7.06
N PRO A 147 -5.10 -4.93 6.86
CA PRO A 147 -5.50 -5.48 5.59
C PRO A 147 -5.87 -4.38 4.59
N GLU A 148 -5.71 -4.70 3.32
CA GLU A 148 -6.19 -3.90 2.21
C GLU A 148 -7.04 -4.75 1.26
N THR A 149 -7.95 -4.08 0.56
CA THR A 149 -8.69 -4.63 -0.59
C THR A 149 -8.66 -3.63 -1.72
N PHE A 150 -8.67 -4.11 -2.96
CA PHE A 150 -8.57 -3.27 -4.14
C PHE A 150 -9.24 -3.91 -5.34
N ILE A 151 -9.62 -3.07 -6.29
CA ILE A 151 -10.05 -3.45 -7.63
C ILE A 151 -9.31 -2.58 -8.65
N GLY A 152 -9.11 -3.11 -9.84
CA GLY A 152 -8.44 -2.37 -10.89
C GLY A 152 -8.56 -3.02 -12.26
N THR A 153 -7.92 -2.38 -13.21
CA THR A 153 -7.80 -2.87 -14.59
C THR A 153 -6.37 -2.70 -15.06
N GLU A 154 -5.88 -3.65 -15.85
CA GLU A 154 -4.54 -3.63 -16.44
C GLU A 154 -4.62 -3.96 -17.93
N TYR A 155 -4.10 -3.05 -18.75
CA TYR A 155 -4.05 -3.18 -20.20
C TYR A 155 -2.63 -3.58 -20.63
N TYR A 156 -2.54 -4.64 -21.42
CA TYR A 156 -1.31 -5.21 -21.94
C TYR A 156 -1.19 -4.89 -23.43
N PHE A 157 -0.02 -4.42 -23.84
CA PHE A 157 0.24 -4.11 -25.24
C PHE A 157 0.82 -5.35 -25.96
N ASP A 158 0.35 -5.64 -27.18
CA ASP A 158 0.81 -6.82 -27.94
C ASP A 158 2.26 -6.69 -28.43
N ASP A 159 2.65 -5.49 -28.87
CA ASP A 159 3.91 -5.26 -29.56
C ASP A 159 5.06 -4.85 -28.63
N VAL A 160 4.76 -4.47 -27.39
CA VAL A 160 5.76 -3.99 -26.42
C VAL A 160 5.57 -4.69 -25.08
N PRO A 161 6.67 -5.06 -24.39
CA PRO A 161 6.62 -5.75 -23.10
C PRO A 161 6.26 -4.79 -21.95
N ILE A 162 5.14 -4.09 -22.09
CA ILE A 162 4.66 -3.06 -21.17
C ILE A 162 3.17 -3.31 -20.91
N SER A 163 2.74 -3.04 -19.68
CA SER A 163 1.33 -2.86 -19.34
C SER A 163 1.12 -1.54 -18.60
N VAL A 164 -0.12 -1.05 -18.64
CA VAL A 164 -0.58 0.10 -17.86
C VAL A 164 -1.76 -0.33 -17.00
N PHE A 165 -1.78 0.11 -15.75
CA PHE A 165 -2.82 -0.28 -14.81
C PHE A 165 -3.39 0.91 -14.04
N GLY A 166 -4.63 0.77 -13.61
CA GLY A 166 -5.32 1.71 -12.73
C GLY A 166 -6.10 0.95 -11.67
N GLU A 167 -6.03 1.43 -10.43
CA GLU A 167 -6.66 0.75 -9.29
C GLU A 167 -7.16 1.73 -8.23
N VAL A 168 -8.17 1.26 -7.49
CA VAL A 168 -8.72 1.90 -6.30
C VAL A 168 -8.91 0.84 -5.21
N GLY A 169 -8.80 1.25 -3.96
CA GLY A 169 -8.87 0.33 -2.83
C GLY A 169 -9.08 1.01 -1.49
N LEU A 170 -9.18 0.16 -0.47
CA LEU A 170 -9.37 0.55 0.91
C LEU A 170 -8.31 -0.15 1.78
N PHE A 171 -7.75 0.60 2.72
CA PHE A 171 -6.87 0.11 3.77
C PHE A 171 -7.57 0.28 5.12
N LEU A 172 -7.52 -0.75 5.96
CA LEU A 172 -8.04 -0.73 7.33
C LEU A 172 -6.89 -0.82 8.32
N GLU A 173 -6.79 0.13 9.23
CA GLU A 173 -5.76 0.16 10.26
C GLU A 173 -6.15 -0.67 11.49
N LEU A 174 -5.19 -1.44 12.02
CA LEU A 174 -5.38 -2.37 13.14
C LEU A 174 -4.52 -2.08 14.38
N ILE A 175 -3.59 -1.12 14.35
CA ILE A 175 -2.66 -0.84 15.46
C ILE A 175 -2.96 0.51 16.12
N ASP A 176 -2.45 1.62 15.56
CA ASP A 176 -2.52 2.93 16.22
C ASP A 176 -3.96 3.45 16.29
N ARG A 177 -4.75 3.20 15.23
CA ARG A 177 -6.20 3.46 15.21
C ARG A 177 -7.00 2.33 14.60
N ILE A 178 -7.37 1.38 15.47
CA ILE A 178 -8.27 0.28 15.11
C ILE A 178 -9.55 0.83 14.46
N GLY A 179 -9.81 0.41 13.22
CA GLY A 179 -11.02 0.75 12.49
C GLY A 179 -10.91 2.00 11.60
N HIS A 180 -9.75 2.65 11.52
CA HIS A 180 -9.55 3.74 10.57
C HIS A 180 -9.48 3.19 9.14
N ILE A 181 -10.40 3.65 8.28
CA ILE A 181 -10.43 3.31 6.86
C ILE A 181 -9.78 4.44 6.05
N LYS A 182 -8.82 4.08 5.19
CA LYS A 182 -8.20 5.00 4.24
C LYS A 182 -8.50 4.56 2.82
N GLY A 183 -9.03 5.48 2.01
CA GLY A 183 -9.12 5.31 0.57
C GLY A 183 -7.75 5.43 -0.07
N GLN A 184 -7.43 4.53 -0.99
CA GLN A 184 -6.18 4.50 -1.72
C GLN A 184 -6.41 4.15 -3.18
N GLY A 185 -5.47 4.50 -4.04
CA GLY A 185 -5.58 4.26 -5.47
C GLY A 185 -4.37 4.80 -6.21
N GLY A 186 -4.25 4.44 -7.48
CA GLY A 186 -3.13 4.86 -8.30
C GLY A 186 -3.24 4.36 -9.73
N ILE A 187 -2.39 4.93 -10.56
CA ILE A 187 -2.13 4.48 -11.93
C ILE A 187 -0.67 4.06 -12.01
N GLY A 188 -0.34 3.15 -12.92
CA GLY A 188 1.04 2.70 -13.07
C GLY A 188 1.35 2.13 -14.42
N VAL A 189 2.64 1.91 -14.62
CA VAL A 189 3.22 1.29 -15.81
C VAL A 189 4.12 0.16 -15.33
N ARG A 190 4.09 -0.98 -16.01
CA ARG A 190 4.87 -2.17 -15.67
C ARG A 190 5.59 -2.69 -16.91
N TYR A 191 6.85 -3.04 -16.75
CA TYR A 191 7.65 -3.74 -17.73
C TYR A 191 7.56 -5.25 -17.46
N ILE A 192 7.33 -6.03 -18.51
CA ILE A 192 7.01 -7.47 -18.46
C ILE A 192 8.21 -8.27 -18.99
N PHE A 193 8.54 -9.40 -18.36
CA PHE A 193 9.66 -10.26 -18.78
C PHE A 193 9.55 -11.71 -18.31
#